data_AF-A0A2P5FQC0-F1
#
_entry.id   AF-A0A2P5FQC0-F1
#
_cell.length_a   1.000
_cell.length_b   1.000
_cell.length_c   1.000
_cell.angle_alpha   90.00
_cell.angle_beta   90.00
_cell.angle_gamma   90.00
#
_symmetry.space_group_name_H-M   'P 1'
#
loop_
_entity.id
_entity.type
_entity.pdbx_description
1 polymer ?
#
loop_
_entity_poly.entity_id
_entity_poly.type
_entity_poly.pdbx_seq_one_letter_code
_entity_poly.pdbx_strand_id
1 'polypeptide(L)'
;MRFSEKIDEIDKEIENDEPNVEFGIIDELVGYVSNSYSSTPIDSTQSGKKSRKRARNKDPLVDVLTKTLKEFSNTHAVASENIRKNAKYFQNEADGANRRMKLFDELKKVDGLTNAQRVKVGQLLLQNQANIDYFFTLDDEFKFDFLLQLLLQ
;
A
#
# COMPACT_ATOMS: atom_id res chain seq x y z
N MET A 1 17.61 12.29 23.37
CA MET A 1 16.25 12.45 23.93
C MET A 1 15.40 13.23 22.92
N ARG A 2 15.13 12.66 21.74
CA ARG A 2 14.50 13.40 20.61
C ARG A 2 13.59 12.55 19.72
N PHE A 3 13.33 11.31 20.13
CA PHE A 3 12.43 10.40 19.42
C PHE A 3 11.06 10.32 20.08
N SER A 4 10.94 10.58 21.39
CA SER A 4 9.63 10.58 22.07
C SER A 4 8.74 11.76 21.66
N GLU A 5 9.30 12.95 21.43
CA GLU A 5 8.49 14.13 21.09
C GLU A 5 7.77 14.02 19.74
N LYS A 6 8.26 13.18 18.81
CA LYS A 6 7.62 12.98 17.50
C LYS A 6 6.54 11.91 17.47
N ILE A 7 6.45 11.07 18.51
CA ILE A 7 5.39 10.05 18.59
C ILE A 7 4.11 10.68 19.15
N ASP A 8 4.25 11.60 20.12
CA ASP A 8 3.12 12.35 20.69
C ASP A 8 2.45 13.32 19.69
N GLU A 9 3.13 13.66 18.59
CA GLU A 9 2.62 14.53 17.54
C GLU A 9 1.77 13.77 16.50
N ILE A 10 1.98 12.45 16.36
CA ILE A 10 1.21 11.59 15.46
C ILE A 10 -0.13 11.18 16.09
N ASP A 11 -0.20 11.07 17.42
CA ASP A 11 -1.45 10.73 18.13
C ASP A 11 -2.49 11.86 18.09
N LYS A 12 -2.11 13.10 17.75
CA LYS A 12 -3.04 14.25 17.71
C LYS A 12 -3.69 14.52 16.35
N GLU A 13 -3.19 13.92 15.27
CA GLU A 13 -3.78 14.10 13.92
C GLU A 13 -4.75 12.98 13.53
N ILE A 14 -4.90 11.93 14.34
CA ILE A 14 -5.79 10.80 14.05
C ILE A 14 -7.24 11.05 14.53
N GLU A 15 -7.48 12.07 15.35
CA GLU A 15 -8.80 12.29 15.99
C GLU A 15 -9.79 13.15 15.19
N ASN A 16 -9.42 13.72 14.03
CA ASN A 16 -10.31 14.65 13.30
C ASN A 16 -10.66 14.32 11.84
N ASP A 17 -10.18 13.20 11.30
CA ASP A 17 -10.71 12.68 10.05
C ASP A 17 -11.51 11.41 10.34
N GLU A 18 -12.68 11.58 10.97
CA GLU A 18 -13.76 10.64 10.65
C GLU A 18 -13.87 10.63 9.13
N PRO A 19 -13.69 9.48 8.45
CA PRO A 19 -14.05 9.41 7.06
C PRO A 19 -15.54 9.69 7.03
N ASN A 20 -15.92 10.89 6.61
CA ASN A 20 -17.28 11.24 6.25
C ASN A 20 -17.60 10.39 5.01
N VAL A 21 -17.82 9.09 5.23
CA VAL A 21 -18.39 8.18 4.25
C VAL A 21 -19.84 8.62 4.20
N GLU A 22 -20.10 9.60 3.35
CA GLU A 22 -21.43 10.08 3.06
C GLU A 22 -22.28 8.87 2.63
N PHE A 23 -23.09 8.36 3.55
CA PHE A 23 -24.04 7.27 3.33
C PHE A 23 -25.25 7.73 2.47
N GLY A 24 -25.13 8.84 1.73
CA GLY A 24 -26.20 9.40 0.91
C GLY A 24 -26.76 8.43 -0.14
N ILE A 25 -25.99 7.40 -0.50
CA ILE A 25 -26.42 6.37 -1.46
C ILE A 25 -27.37 5.34 -0.81
N ILE A 26 -27.28 5.09 0.50
CA ILE A 26 -28.22 4.21 1.21
C ILE A 26 -29.60 4.87 1.26
N ASP A 27 -29.65 6.17 1.54
CA ASP A 27 -30.89 6.95 1.55
C ASP A 27 -31.55 6.98 0.16
N GLU A 28 -30.75 7.05 -0.92
CA GLU A 28 -31.25 6.92 -2.28
C GLU A 28 -31.86 5.53 -2.56
N LEU A 29 -31.24 4.45 -2.07
CA LEU A 29 -31.75 3.08 -2.21
C LEU A 29 -33.10 2.88 -1.49
N VAL A 30 -33.25 3.45 -0.29
CA VAL A 30 -34.49 3.41 0.52
C VAL A 30 -35.64 4.14 -0.19
N GLY A 31 -35.33 5.25 -0.89
CA GLY A 31 -36.29 5.99 -1.70
C GLY A 31 -36.86 5.19 -2.87
N TYR A 32 -36.03 4.40 -3.57
CA TYR A 32 -36.49 3.55 -4.69
C TYR A 32 -37.34 2.36 -4.24
N VAL A 33 -36.98 1.73 -3.12
CA VAL A 33 -37.76 0.62 -2.54
C VAL A 33 -39.16 1.10 -2.12
N SER A 34 -39.27 2.36 -1.68
CA SER A 34 -40.53 2.93 -1.18
C SER A 34 -41.59 3.18 -2.25
N ASN A 35 -41.22 3.27 -3.52
CA ASN A 35 -42.17 3.55 -4.62
C ASN A 35 -42.73 2.29 -5.29
N SER A 36 -42.35 1.09 -4.84
CA SER A 36 -42.68 -0.18 -5.52
C SER A 36 -43.92 -0.91 -4.99
N TYR A 37 -44.54 -0.42 -3.91
CA TYR A 37 -45.71 -1.04 -3.27
C TYR A 37 -47.00 -0.22 -3.42
N SER A 38 -47.41 0.07 -4.66
CA SER A 38 -48.79 0.48 -4.93
C SER A 38 -49.56 -0.69 -5.56
N SER A 39 -50.22 -1.46 -4.69
CA SER A 39 -51.14 -2.54 -5.08
C SER A 39 -52.38 -1.96 -5.74
N THR A 40 -52.65 -2.30 -7.00
CA THR A 40 -53.97 -2.06 -7.63
C THR A 40 -54.65 -3.40 -7.96
N PRO A 41 -55.98 -3.51 -7.87
CA PRO A 41 -56.70 -4.78 -7.99
C PRO A 41 -56.76 -5.26 -9.44
N ILE A 42 -56.56 -6.56 -9.63
CA ILE A 42 -56.57 -7.22 -10.95
C ILE A 42 -58.02 -7.59 -11.28
N ASP A 43 -58.61 -6.88 -12.24
CA ASP A 43 -59.82 -7.33 -12.94
C ASP A 43 -59.40 -8.10 -14.21
N SER A 44 -59.93 -9.30 -14.34
CA SER A 44 -59.60 -10.27 -15.40
C SER A 44 -60.43 -10.01 -16.65
N THR A 45 -59.81 -9.65 -17.78
CA THR A 45 -60.34 -9.99 -19.11
C THR A 45 -59.28 -9.96 -20.22
N GLN A 46 -59.32 -11.06 -21.00
CA GLN A 46 -59.09 -11.19 -22.44
C GLN A 46 -57.65 -11.25 -23.00
N SER A 47 -57.34 -12.48 -23.45
CA SER A 47 -56.20 -12.92 -24.25
C SER A 47 -56.04 -12.12 -25.55
N GLY A 48 -54.90 -11.46 -25.71
CA GLY A 48 -54.38 -10.97 -26.99
C GLY A 48 -52.88 -11.24 -27.08
N LYS A 49 -52.46 -12.16 -27.97
CA LYS A 49 -51.05 -12.44 -28.26
C LYS A 49 -50.40 -11.24 -28.96
N LYS A 50 -49.86 -10.29 -28.19
CA LYS A 50 -48.87 -9.31 -28.65
C LYS A 50 -47.49 -9.76 -28.18
N SER A 51 -46.61 -10.09 -29.13
CA SER A 51 -45.18 -10.30 -28.87
C SER A 51 -44.56 -8.97 -28.41
N ARG A 52 -44.67 -8.69 -27.12
CA ARG A 52 -44.05 -7.53 -26.47
C ARG A 52 -42.55 -7.81 -26.44
N LYS A 53 -41.78 -7.18 -27.32
CA LYS A 53 -40.33 -7.05 -27.14
C LYS A 53 -40.13 -6.55 -25.71
N ARG A 54 -39.54 -7.37 -24.83
CA ARG A 54 -39.20 -6.93 -23.48
C ARG A 54 -38.30 -5.73 -23.65
N ALA A 55 -38.82 -4.54 -23.40
CA ALA A 55 -38.00 -3.36 -23.23
C ALA A 55 -37.04 -3.70 -22.09
N ARG A 56 -35.74 -3.62 -22.35
CA ARG A 56 -34.71 -3.76 -21.33
C ARG A 56 -34.78 -2.51 -20.48
N ASN A 57 -35.78 -2.43 -19.59
CA ASN A 57 -35.82 -1.42 -18.55
C ASN A 57 -34.59 -1.69 -17.68
N LYS A 58 -33.60 -0.78 -17.74
CA LYS A 58 -32.53 -0.76 -16.75
C LYS A 58 -33.21 -0.54 -15.40
N ASP A 59 -33.10 -1.52 -14.53
CA ASP A 59 -33.60 -1.41 -13.16
C ASP A 59 -32.69 -0.39 -12.43
N PRO A 60 -33.22 0.75 -11.98
CA PRO A 60 -32.42 1.77 -11.29
C PRO A 60 -31.67 1.21 -10.08
N LEU A 61 -32.24 0.21 -9.38
CA LEU A 61 -31.57 -0.45 -8.26
C LEU A 61 -30.34 -1.23 -8.74
N VAL A 62 -30.44 -1.93 -9.87
CA VAL A 62 -29.32 -2.68 -10.46
C VAL A 62 -28.22 -1.71 -10.91
N ASP A 63 -28.58 -0.56 -11.47
CA ASP A 63 -27.61 0.47 -11.88
C ASP A 63 -26.88 1.07 -10.67
N VAL A 64 -27.60 1.40 -9.59
CA VAL A 64 -26.99 1.90 -8.33
C VAL A 64 -26.07 0.84 -7.72
N LEU A 65 -26.51 -0.41 -7.59
CA LEU A 65 -25.70 -1.50 -7.06
C LEU A 65 -24.44 -1.75 -7.90
N THR A 66 -24.56 -1.66 -9.23
CA THR A 66 -23.42 -1.82 -10.14
C THR A 66 -22.42 -0.68 -9.96
N LYS A 67 -22.91 0.56 -9.80
CA LYS A 67 -22.06 1.74 -9.55
C LYS A 67 -21.33 1.63 -8.22
N THR A 68 -22.04 1.29 -7.13
CA THR A 68 -21.44 1.17 -5.79
C THR A 68 -20.41 0.04 -5.73
N LEU A 69 -20.70 -1.12 -6.34
CA LEU A 69 -19.75 -2.23 -6.38
C LEU A 69 -18.49 -1.85 -7.15
N LYS A 70 -18.63 -1.09 -8.25
CA LYS A 70 -17.50 -0.59 -9.03
C LYS A 70 -16.66 0.40 -8.23
N GLU A 71 -17.28 1.35 -7.53
CA GLU A 71 -16.60 2.30 -6.66
C GLU A 71 -15.84 1.59 -5.54
N PHE A 72 -16.50 0.66 -4.85
CA PHE A 72 -15.87 -0.17 -3.84
C PHE A 72 -14.68 -0.96 -4.39
N SER A 73 -14.85 -1.63 -5.54
CA SER A 73 -13.78 -2.39 -6.18
C SER A 73 -12.57 -1.52 -6.52
N ASN A 74 -12.80 -0.28 -6.97
CA ASN A 74 -11.74 0.66 -7.29
C ASN A 74 -11.00 1.11 -6.03
N THR A 75 -11.74 1.53 -4.99
CA THR A 75 -11.16 1.95 -3.71
C THR A 75 -10.36 0.82 -3.07
N HIS A 76 -10.89 -0.40 -3.07
CA HIS A 76 -10.20 -1.58 -2.56
C HIS A 76 -8.91 -1.89 -3.34
N ALA A 77 -8.93 -1.76 -4.67
CA ALA A 77 -7.74 -1.97 -5.49
C ALA A 77 -6.64 -0.94 -5.17
N VAL A 78 -7.00 0.34 -5.03
CA VAL A 78 -6.07 1.41 -4.65
C VAL A 78 -5.52 1.18 -3.24
N ALA A 79 -6.37 0.84 -2.27
CA ALA A 79 -5.95 0.53 -0.91
C ALA A 79 -4.99 -0.67 -0.87
N SER A 80 -5.30 -1.74 -1.60
CA SER A 80 -4.45 -2.93 -1.71
C SER A 80 -3.09 -2.62 -2.32
N GLU A 81 -3.03 -1.75 -3.34
CA GLU A 81 -1.78 -1.27 -3.93
C GLU A 81 -0.93 -0.51 -2.92
N ASN A 82 -1.56 0.40 -2.17
CA ASN A 82 -0.85 1.21 -1.16
C ASN A 82 -0.32 0.36 -0.02
N ILE A 83 -1.11 -0.61 0.47
CA ILE A 83 -0.66 -1.59 1.47
C ILE A 83 0.56 -2.36 0.95
N ARG A 84 0.55 -2.81 -0.31
CA ARG A 84 1.68 -3.53 -0.91
C ARG A 84 2.93 -2.68 -0.99
N LYS A 85 2.81 -1.40 -1.38
CA LYS A 85 3.93 -0.45 -1.42
C LYS A 85 4.53 -0.25 -0.03
N ASN A 86 3.68 -0.07 0.99
CA ASN A 86 4.13 0.09 2.38
C ASN A 86 4.83 -1.18 2.89
N ALA A 87 4.26 -2.36 2.65
CA ALA A 87 4.89 -3.62 3.01
C ALA A 87 6.28 -3.78 2.37
N LYS A 88 6.41 -3.42 1.08
CA LYS A 88 7.69 -3.44 0.38
C LYS A 88 8.70 -2.46 0.99
N TYR A 89 8.26 -1.27 1.39
CA TYR A 89 9.13 -0.30 2.05
C TYR A 89 9.68 -0.84 3.38
N PHE A 90 8.81 -1.38 4.24
CA PHE A 90 9.25 -1.96 5.51
C PHE A 90 10.16 -3.17 5.33
N GLN A 91 9.90 -4.00 4.33
CA GLN A 91 10.81 -5.10 3.99
C GLN A 91 12.20 -4.58 3.62
N ASN A 92 12.27 -3.56 2.74
CA ASN A 92 13.54 -2.95 2.35
C ASN A 92 14.30 -2.35 3.53
N GLU A 93 13.58 -1.68 4.46
CA GLU A 93 14.20 -1.10 5.66
C GLU A 93 14.71 -2.20 6.61
N ALA A 94 13.93 -3.26 6.82
CA ALA A 94 14.35 -4.40 7.62
C ALA A 94 15.59 -5.09 7.04
N ASP A 95 15.64 -5.28 5.72
CA ASP A 95 16.79 -5.83 5.02
C ASP A 95 18.03 -4.91 5.13
N GLY A 96 17.82 -3.60 5.02
CA GLY A 96 18.86 -2.59 5.24
C GLY A 96 19.43 -2.64 6.67
N ALA A 97 18.56 -2.75 7.67
CA ALA A 97 18.96 -2.91 9.06
C ALA A 97 19.77 -4.21 9.28
N ASN A 98 19.36 -5.31 8.65
CA ASN A 98 20.06 -6.59 8.71
C ASN A 98 21.47 -6.48 8.09
N ARG A 99 21.61 -5.79 6.94
CA ARG A 99 22.91 -5.51 6.32
C ARG A 99 23.81 -4.68 7.24
N ARG A 100 23.29 -3.61 7.85
CA ARG A 100 24.03 -2.79 8.82
C ARG A 100 24.54 -3.62 10.01
N MET A 101 23.71 -4.53 10.54
CA MET A 101 24.09 -5.39 11.66
C MET A 101 25.21 -6.36 11.31
N LYS A 102 25.19 -6.91 10.08
CA LYS A 102 26.18 -7.88 9.60
C LYS A 102 27.44 -7.26 9.01
N LEU A 103 27.45 -5.95 8.78
CA LEU A 103 28.50 -5.25 8.05
C LEU A 103 29.90 -5.56 8.59
N PHE A 104 30.11 -5.46 9.90
CA PHE A 104 31.42 -5.68 10.49
C PHE A 104 31.88 -7.13 10.40
N ASP A 105 30.96 -8.10 10.41
CA ASP A 105 31.32 -9.50 10.24
C ASP A 105 31.68 -9.83 8.79
N GLU A 106 31.04 -9.18 7.81
CA GLU A 106 31.47 -9.27 6.41
C GLU A 106 32.82 -8.58 6.17
N LEU A 107 33.04 -7.39 6.77
CA LEU A 107 34.33 -6.71 6.69
C LEU A 107 35.46 -7.56 7.28
N LYS A 108 35.20 -8.44 8.25
CA LYS A 108 36.18 -9.39 8.81
C LYS A 108 36.63 -10.46 7.80
N LYS A 109 35.78 -10.80 6.82
CA LYS A 109 36.08 -11.83 5.81
C LYS A 109 36.94 -11.31 4.67
N VAL A 110 37.02 -9.98 4.49
CA VAL A 110 37.86 -9.39 3.44
C VAL A 110 39.31 -9.38 3.90
N ASP A 111 40.17 -10.10 3.17
CA ASP A 111 41.61 -10.14 3.41
C ASP A 111 42.29 -8.82 3.00
N GLY A 112 43.51 -8.58 3.48
CA GLY A 112 44.32 -7.41 3.11
C GLY A 112 44.02 -6.11 3.88
N LEU A 113 42.90 -6.01 4.60
CA LEU A 113 42.61 -4.86 5.45
C LEU A 113 43.14 -5.03 6.88
N THR A 114 43.85 -4.02 7.37
CA THR A 114 44.21 -3.89 8.79
C THR A 114 42.97 -3.61 9.64
N ASN A 115 43.04 -3.88 10.96
CA ASN A 115 41.93 -3.60 11.87
C ASN A 115 41.54 -2.10 11.88
N ALA A 116 42.53 -1.20 11.82
CA ALA A 116 42.27 0.23 11.76
C ALA A 116 41.52 0.63 10.47
N GLN A 117 41.92 0.05 9.33
CA GLN A 117 41.21 0.25 8.07
C GLN A 117 39.78 -0.28 8.15
N ARG A 118 39.56 -1.50 8.67
CA ARG A 118 38.20 -2.09 8.81
C ARG A 118 37.27 -1.19 9.62
N VAL A 119 37.74 -0.63 10.73
CA VAL A 119 36.96 0.32 11.54
C VAL A 119 36.64 1.59 10.73
N LYS A 120 37.63 2.15 10.02
CA LYS A 120 37.43 3.36 9.21
C LYS A 120 36.43 3.11 8.06
N VAL A 121 36.56 2.02 7.29
CA VAL A 121 35.60 1.74 6.20
C VAL A 121 34.22 1.41 6.74
N GLY A 122 34.14 0.68 7.87
CA GLY A 122 32.87 0.42 8.54
C GLY A 122 32.13 1.71 8.89
N GLN A 123 32.84 2.72 9.40
CA GLN A 123 32.26 4.04 9.67
C GLN A 123 31.81 4.76 8.40
N LEU A 124 32.63 4.77 7.34
CA LEU A 124 32.29 5.39 6.05
C LEU A 124 31.05 4.74 5.40
N LEU A 125 30.95 3.42 5.49
CA LEU A 125 29.80 2.67 4.99
C LEU A 125 28.54 2.99 5.80
N LEU A 126 28.61 3.04 7.13
CA LEU A 126 27.46 3.39 7.98
C LEU A 126 26.93 4.82 7.73
N GLN A 127 27.77 5.72 7.23
CA GLN A 127 27.36 7.08 6.84
C GLN A 127 26.62 7.12 5.50
N ASN A 128 26.76 6.10 4.65
CA ASN A 128 26.14 6.05 3.33
C ASN A 128 25.50 4.68 3.06
N GLN A 129 24.18 4.61 3.24
CA GLN A 129 23.41 3.38 3.04
C GLN A 129 23.54 2.81 1.63
N ALA A 130 23.68 3.65 0.60
CA ALA A 130 23.87 3.17 -0.77
C ALA A 130 25.19 2.41 -0.93
N ASN A 131 26.25 2.81 -0.22
CA ASN A 131 27.53 2.11 -0.25
C ASN A 131 27.45 0.77 0.50
N ILE A 132 26.67 0.68 1.57
CA ILE A 132 26.40 -0.61 2.24
C ILE A 132 25.65 -1.53 1.28
N ASP A 133 24.57 -1.04 0.68
CA ASP A 133 23.77 -1.85 -0.24
C ASP A 133 24.66 -2.35 -1.40
N TYR A 134 25.47 -1.47 -1.98
CA TYR A 134 26.43 -1.85 -3.02
C TYR A 134 27.44 -2.89 -2.53
N PHE A 135 28.06 -2.70 -1.36
CA PHE A 135 29.00 -3.67 -0.77
C PHE A 135 28.41 -5.08 -0.65
N PHE A 136 27.14 -5.19 -0.27
CA PHE A 136 26.44 -6.48 -0.14
C PHE A 136 26.00 -7.08 -1.50
N THR A 137 26.04 -6.32 -2.59
CA THR A 137 25.81 -6.82 -3.95
C THR A 137 27.08 -7.25 -4.68
N LEU A 138 28.26 -6.82 -4.20
CA LEU A 138 29.54 -7.16 -4.81
C LEU A 138 29.90 -8.63 -4.55
N ASP A 139 30.45 -9.28 -5.58
CA ASP A 139 31.17 -10.54 -5.42
C ASP A 139 32.44 -10.31 -4.57
N ASP A 140 32.87 -11.35 -3.86
CA ASP A 140 33.94 -11.25 -2.87
C ASP A 140 35.27 -10.74 -3.48
N GLU A 141 35.54 -11.05 -4.75
CA GLU A 141 36.73 -10.62 -5.48
C GLU A 141 36.83 -9.10 -5.67
N PHE A 142 35.71 -8.37 -5.70
CA PHE A 142 35.69 -6.92 -5.91
C PHE A 142 35.60 -6.12 -4.61
N LYS A 143 35.31 -6.77 -3.48
CA LYS A 143 35.08 -6.09 -2.20
C LYS A 143 36.31 -5.35 -1.71
N PHE A 144 37.50 -5.94 -1.84
CA PHE A 144 38.73 -5.31 -1.35
C PHE A 144 39.02 -3.98 -2.07
N ASP A 145 38.98 -3.98 -3.41
CA ASP A 145 39.26 -2.79 -4.22
C ASP A 145 38.24 -1.67 -3.95
N PHE A 146 36.96 -2.03 -3.82
CA PHE A 146 35.91 -1.08 -3.44
C PHE A 146 36.18 -0.43 -2.08
N LEU A 147 36.54 -1.23 -1.06
CA LEU A 147 36.84 -0.71 0.27
C LEU A 147 38.10 0.16 0.30
N LEU A 148 39.10 -0.14 -0.52
CA LEU A 148 40.27 0.72 -0.71
C LEU A 148 39.91 2.06 -1.33
N GLN A 149 39.06 2.07 -2.36
CA GLN A 149 38.59 3.33 -2.98
C GLN A 149 37.88 4.22 -1.95
N LEU A 150 37.06 3.64 -1.07
CA LEU A 150 36.42 4.39 0.01
C LEU A 150 37.41 5.00 1.01
N LEU A 151 38.53 4.33 1.27
CA LEU A 151 39.55 4.81 2.21
C LEU A 151 40.38 5.99 1.66
N LEU A 152 40.41 6.14 0.34
CA LEU A 152 41.18 7.16 -0.39
C LEU A 152 40.38 8.44 -0.69
N GLN A 153 39.07 8.44 -0.45
CA GLN A 153 38.22 9.64 -0.46
C GLN A 153 38.45 10.49 0.80
#